data_AF-A0AA35WZI9-F1
#
_entry.id   AF-A0AA35WZI9-F1
#
_cell.length_a   1.000
_cell.length_b   1.000
_cell.length_c   1.000
_cell.angle_alpha   90.00
_cell.angle_beta   90.00
_cell.angle_gamma   90.00
#
_symmetry.space_group_name_H-M   'P 1'
#
loop_
_entity.id
_entity.type
_entity.pdbx_description
1 polymer ?
#
loop_
_entity_poly.entity_id
_entity_poly.type
_entity_poly.pdbx_seq_one_letter_code
_entity_poly.pdbx_strand_id
1 'polypeptide(L)' 'MRVALDTTYILGRGAVKDTYNLLADGIVKLLRVLATVANIAVGEWAE' A
#
# COMPACT_ATOMS: atom_id res chain seq x y z
N MET A 1 -6.71 -14.96 20.64
CA MET A 1 -6.21 -13.96 19.67
C MET A 1 -7.29 -13.75 18.62
N ARG A 2 -7.90 -12.57 18.51
CA ARG A 2 -9.00 -12.32 17.57
C ARG A 2 -8.41 -11.62 16.35
N VAL A 3 -8.23 -12.36 15.26
CA VAL A 3 -7.79 -11.80 13.98
C VAL A 3 -9.00 -11.13 13.35
N ALA A 4 -8.93 -9.82 13.13
CA ALA A 4 -9.91 -9.12 12.31
C ALA A 4 -9.62 -9.48 10.85
N LEU A 5 -10.45 -10.34 10.27
CA LEU A 5 -10.40 -10.70 8.86
C LEU A 5 -11.51 -9.94 8.15
N ASP A 6 -11.14 -8.93 7.38
CA ASP A 6 -12.09 -8.19 6.53
C ASP A 6 -12.33 -9.01 5.25
N THR A 7 -13.53 -9.59 5.14
CA THR A 7 -13.97 -10.42 4.01
C THR A 7 -14.92 -9.67 3.09
N THR A 8 -15.02 -8.35 3.22
CA THR A 8 -15.92 -7.55 2.40
C THR A 8 -15.49 -7.59 0.94
N TYR A 9 -16.27 -8.30 0.11
CA TYR A 9 -16.02 -8.39 -1.32
C TYR A 9 -16.13 -7.00 -1.97
N ILE A 10 -15.02 -6.49 -2.52
CA ILE A 10 -15.02 -5.25 -3.31
C ILE A 10 -15.52 -5.60 -4.73
N LEU A 11 -16.83 -5.51 -4.93
CA LEU A 11 -17.47 -5.76 -6.22
C LEU A 11 -17.75 -4.45 -6.97
N GLY A 12 -17.08 -4.29 -8.13
CA GLY A 12 -17.56 -3.47 -9.25
C GLY A 12 -17.48 -1.94 -9.15
N ARG A 13 -16.32 -1.36 -9.53
CA ARG A 13 -16.21 -0.01 -10.15
C ARG A 13 -14.96 0.10 -11.05
N GLY A 14 -14.74 -0.88 -11.92
CA GLY A 14 -13.63 -0.82 -12.89
C GLY A 14 -12.26 -0.71 -12.25
N ALA A 15 -11.90 -1.66 -11.40
CA ALA A 15 -10.52 -1.81 -10.96
C ALA A 15 -9.71 -2.37 -12.16
N VAL A 16 -9.27 -1.48 -13.05
CA VAL A 16 -8.37 -1.82 -14.18
C VAL A 16 -7.02 -2.38 -13.69
N LYS A 17 -6.75 -2.28 -12.38
CA LYS A 17 -5.69 -2.93 -11.62
C LYS A 17 -6.32 -3.79 -10.52
N ASP A 18 -5.90 -5.04 -10.38
CA ASP A 18 -6.30 -5.90 -9.25
C ASP A 18 -6.10 -5.21 -7.89
N THR A 19 -6.95 -5.49 -6.90
CA THR A 19 -6.87 -4.90 -5.55
C THR A 19 -5.48 -4.98 -4.92
N TYR A 20 -4.73 -6.05 -5.21
CA TYR A 20 -3.33 -6.20 -4.80
C TYR A 20 -2.38 -5.16 -5.42
N ASN A 21 -2.62 -4.79 -6.68
CA ASN A 21 -1.85 -3.74 -7.34
C ASN A 21 -2.14 -2.36 -6.73
N LEU A 22 -3.37 -2.12 -6.26
CA LEU A 22 -3.71 -0.87 -5.55
C LEU A 22 -3.05 -0.80 -4.17
N LEU A 23 -2.98 -1.91 -3.44
CA LEU A 23 -2.25 -2.00 -2.18
C LEU A 23 -0.76 -1.73 -2.39
N ALA A 24 -0.15 -2.39 -3.38
CA ALA A 24 1.25 -2.20 -3.73
C ALA A 24 1.54 -0.74 -4.12
N ASP A 25 0.69 -0.15 -4.96
CA ASP A 25 0.80 1.27 -5.34
C ASP A 25 0.69 2.18 -4.10
N GLY A 26 -0.21 1.86 -3.17
CA GLY A 26 -0.39 2.57 -1.91
C GLY A 26 0.84 2.51 -1.01
N ILE A 27 1.42 1.31 -0.86
CA ILE A 27 2.67 1.09 -0.11
C ILE A 27 3.79 1.92 -0.73
N VAL A 28 4.02 1.84 -2.04
CA VAL A 28 5.08 2.60 -2.71
C VAL A 28 4.91 4.12 -2.51
N LYS A 29 3.67 4.63 -2.56
CA LYS A 29 3.40 6.04 -2.29
C LYS A 29 3.72 6.42 -0.85
N LEU A 30 3.36 5.57 0.12
CA LEU A 30 3.65 5.79 1.54
C LEU A 30 5.16 5.82 1.79
N LEU A 31 5.91 4.83 1.28
CA LEU A 31 7.37 4.76 1.43
C LEU A 31 8.06 6.03 0.90
N ARG A 32 7.61 6.55 -0.25
CA ARG A 32 8.16 7.78 -0.84
C ARG A 32 7.97 9.00 0.05
N VAL A 33 6.79 9.15 0.65
CA VAL A 33 6.51 10.27 1.57
C VAL A 33 7.37 10.15 2.82
N LEU A 34 7.46 8.95 3.40
CA LEU A 34 8.22 8.73 4.63
C LEU A 34 9.72 8.94 4.41
N ALA A 35 10.27 8.46 3.30
CA ALA A 35 11.66 8.72 2.91
C ALA A 35 11.93 10.23 2.70
N THR A 36 10.98 10.95 2.09
CA THR A 36 11.08 12.41 1.92
C THR A 36 11.13 13.13 3.26
N VAL A 37 10.27 12.74 4.21
CA VAL A 37 10.27 13.31 5.57
C VAL A 37 11.56 12.99 6.31
N ALA A 38 12.13 11.80 6.11
CA ALA A 38 13.38 11.38 6.71
C ALA A 38 14.63 11.94 6.00
N ASN A 39 14.47 12.61 4.84
CA ASN A 39 15.55 13.10 3.98
C ASN A 39 16.58 12.01 3.61
N ILE A 40 16.11 10.79 3.39
CA ILE A 40 16.90 9.63 2.96
C ILE A 40 16.30 9.01 1.70
N ALA A 41 17.05 8.14 1.02
CA ALA A 41 16.53 7.48 -0.17
C ALA A 41 15.40 6.49 0.20
N VAL A 42 14.45 6.28 -0.72
CA VAL A 42 13.34 5.34 -0.49
C VAL A 42 13.83 3.92 -0.24
N GLY A 43 14.92 3.51 -0.91
CA GLY A 43 15.56 2.21 -0.65
C GLY A 43 16.15 2.10 0.75
N GLU A 44 16.74 3.18 1.27
CA GLU A 44 17.30 3.23 2.62
C GLU A 44 16.20 3.26 3.70
N TRP A 45 15.03 3.83 3.39
CA TRP A 45 13.88 3.80 4.30
C TRP A 45 13.19 2.42 4.33
N ALA A 46 13.25 1.66 3.23
CA ALA A 46 12.51 0.42 3.04
C ALA A 46 13.31 -0.86 3.39
N GLU A 47 14.60 -0.73 3.75
CA GLU A 47 15.42 -1.81 4.33
C GLU A 47 15.04 -2.14 5.78
#